data_AF-A0A8T4NP68-F1
#
_entry.id   AF-A0A8T4NP68-F1
#
_cell.length_a   1.000
_cell.length_b   1.000
_cell.length_c   1.000
_cell.angle_alpha   90.00
_cell.angle_beta   90.00
_cell.angle_gamma   90.00
#
_symmetry.space_group_name_H-M   'P 1'
#
loop_
_entity.id
_entity.type
_entity.pdbx_description
1 polymer ?
#
loop_
_entity_poly.entity_id
_entity_poly.type
_entity_poly.pdbx_seq_one_letter_code
_entity_poly.pdbx_strand_id
1 'polypeptide(L)'
;MPHNILFLQQFTKELIINSTPKEFLRKLELQDINKKEQVKEELKSEMLQEKIEIKPDIPSIVHQLPTIPIPRRQNVKSMQIPSPLLKTNNQFSNYQGLELGKITPIIVNQGVISIECPGPGKLISVRSIGRATPTKMMLNKEEINSIIESFSQQAKIPRIGGIFKAIVNNLVITAIDSDVAGPRFIITKVHPQPSQFL
;
A
#
# COMPACT_ATOMS: atom_id res chain seq x y z
N MET A 1 -5.22 12.23 5.63
CA MET A 1 -5.06 11.95 4.19
C MET A 1 -4.43 13.13 3.41
N PRO A 2 -3.25 13.68 3.78
CA PRO A 2 -2.63 14.80 3.04
C PRO A 2 -1.68 14.41 1.89
N HIS A 3 -1.26 13.13 1.80
CA HIS A 3 -0.19 12.70 0.88
C HIS A 3 -0.52 12.80 -0.61
N ASN A 4 -1.80 12.74 -1.00
CA ASN A 4 -2.19 12.76 -2.41
C ASN A 4 -2.06 14.16 -3.05
N ILE A 5 -2.25 15.23 -2.26
CA ILE A 5 -2.17 16.62 -2.76
C ILE A 5 -0.72 16.98 -3.08
N LEU A 6 0.21 16.63 -2.18
CA LEU A 6 1.64 16.84 -2.37
C LEU A 6 2.17 16.14 -3.62
N PHE A 7 1.75 14.89 -3.85
CA PHE A 7 2.10 14.15 -5.05
C PHE A 7 1.59 14.84 -6.32
N LEU A 8 0.31 15.22 -6.33
CA LEU A 8 -0.30 15.83 -7.53
C LEU A 8 0.36 17.18 -7.84
N GLN A 9 0.68 17.98 -6.82
CA GLN A 9 1.40 19.24 -6.97
C GLN A 9 2.80 19.03 -7.56
N GLN A 10 3.58 18.09 -7.00
CA GLN A 10 4.93 17.82 -7.47
C GLN A 10 4.94 17.22 -8.87
N PHE A 11 4.04 16.29 -9.16
CA PHE A 11 3.89 15.70 -10.49
C PHE A 11 3.53 16.76 -11.54
N THR A 12 2.58 17.65 -11.23
CA THR A 12 2.17 18.72 -12.14
C THR A 12 3.32 19.69 -12.39
N LYS A 13 4.10 20.02 -11.35
CA LYS A 13 5.31 20.85 -11.47
C LYS A 13 6.33 20.23 -12.43
N GLU A 14 6.68 18.96 -12.24
CA GLU A 14 7.62 18.25 -13.11
C GLU A 14 7.10 18.13 -14.55
N LEU A 15 5.81 17.91 -14.74
CA LEU A 15 5.19 17.84 -16.06
C LEU A 15 5.32 19.17 -16.81
N ILE A 16 5.04 20.30 -16.14
CA ILE A 16 5.14 21.64 -16.73
C ILE A 16 6.60 21.95 -17.10
N ILE A 17 7.56 21.68 -16.20
CA ILE A 17 8.99 21.97 -16.44
C ILE A 17 9.51 21.20 -17.66
N ASN A 18 9.13 19.93 -17.81
CA ASN A 18 9.71 19.06 -18.82
C ASN A 18 8.92 19.03 -20.15
N SER A 19 7.67 19.50 -20.18
CA SER A 19 6.81 19.45 -21.38
C SER A 19 6.54 20.81 -22.03
N THR A 20 6.80 21.91 -21.32
CA THR A 20 6.42 23.25 -21.80
C THR A 20 7.59 23.92 -22.53
N PRO A 21 7.38 24.53 -23.71
CA PRO A 21 8.39 25.33 -24.39
C PRO A 21 8.95 26.44 -23.48
N LYS A 22 10.28 26.65 -23.50
CA LYS A 22 10.98 27.58 -22.59
C LYS A 22 10.44 29.02 -22.64
N GLU A 23 9.87 29.45 -23.76
CA GLU A 23 9.27 30.78 -23.91
C GLU A 23 8.04 30.99 -23.01
N PHE A 24 7.29 29.93 -22.72
CA PHE A 24 6.14 29.98 -21.84
C PHE A 24 6.53 30.06 -20.36
N LEU A 25 7.60 29.37 -19.96
CA LEU A 25 8.12 29.40 -18.58
C LEU A 25 8.56 30.81 -18.19
N ARG A 26 9.19 31.55 -19.11
CA ARG A 26 9.61 32.95 -18.89
C ARG A 26 8.41 33.89 -18.68
N LYS A 27 7.28 33.64 -19.35
CA LYS A 27 6.04 34.43 -19.15
C LYS A 27 5.40 34.15 -17.78
N LEU A 28 5.44 32.91 -17.30
CA LEU A 28 4.94 32.53 -15.98
C LEU A 28 5.75 33.19 -14.85
N GLU A 29 7.09 33.19 -14.94
CA GLU A 29 7.95 33.86 -13.95
C GLU A 29 7.71 35.37 -13.87
N LEU A 30 7.47 36.03 -15.01
CA LEU A 30 7.16 37.46 -15.05
C LEU A 30 5.80 37.81 -14.43
N GLN A 31 4.84 36.89 -14.45
CA GLN A 31 3.51 37.08 -13.85
C GLN A 31 3.52 36.88 -12.32
N ASP A 32 4.36 35.98 -11.80
CA ASP A 32 4.50 35.76 -10.35
C ASP A 32 5.20 36.91 -9.62
N ILE A 33 6.11 37.62 -10.30
CA ILE A 33 6.75 38.83 -9.76
C ILE A 33 5.70 39.94 -9.54
N ASN A 34 4.78 40.14 -10.50
CA ASN A 34 3.72 41.15 -10.42
C ASN A 34 2.65 40.82 -9.36
N LYS A 35 2.41 39.53 -9.06
CA LYS A 35 1.47 39.11 -8.01
C LYS A 35 2.04 39.22 -6.60
N LYS A 36 3.35 39.03 -6.42
CA LYS A 36 3.98 39.14 -5.08
C LYS A 36 4.00 40.55 -4.53
N GLU A 37 3.95 41.58 -5.37
CA GLU A 37 3.85 42.97 -4.92
C GLU A 37 2.45 43.31 -4.41
N GLN A 38 1.38 42.73 -5.00
CA GLN A 38 0.01 42.98 -4.55
C GLN A 38 -0.39 42.25 -3.26
N VAL A 39 0.17 41.08 -2.98
CA VAL A 39 -0.19 40.28 -1.78
C VAL A 39 0.44 40.83 -0.48
N LYS A 40 1.45 41.71 -0.58
CA LYS A 40 2.11 42.28 0.61
C LYS A 40 1.27 43.36 1.32
N GLU A 41 0.24 43.88 0.66
CA GLU A 41 -0.60 44.98 1.16
C GLU A 41 -1.89 44.49 1.84
N GLU A 42 -2.43 43.33 1.43
CA GLU A 42 -3.66 42.75 2.02
C GLU A 42 -3.46 42.02 3.36
N LEU A 43 -2.26 41.50 3.64
CA LEU A 43 -2.00 40.74 4.89
C LEU A 43 -1.94 41.60 6.16
N LYS A 44 -2.04 42.94 6.06
CA LYS A 44 -1.94 43.83 7.22
C LYS A 44 -3.29 44.15 7.88
N SER A 45 -4.40 43.74 7.27
CA SER A 45 -5.76 44.17 7.68
C SER A 45 -6.64 43.11 8.34
N GLU A 46 -6.26 41.83 8.39
CA GLU A 46 -7.11 40.74 8.92
C GLU A 46 -6.64 40.17 10.28
N MET A 47 -6.00 40.98 11.13
CA MET A 47 -5.54 40.58 12.46
C MET A 47 -6.40 41.06 13.64
N LEU A 48 -7.70 41.30 13.43
CA LEU A 48 -8.62 41.66 14.53
C LEU A 48 -9.98 40.97 14.37
N GLN A 49 -10.37 40.26 15.45
CA GLN A 49 -11.67 39.59 15.70
C GLN A 49 -11.75 38.20 15.04
N GLU A 50 -11.79 37.10 15.78
CA GLU A 50 -12.95 36.72 16.59
C GLU A 50 -12.55 35.65 17.63
N LYS A 51 -12.74 35.94 18.92
CA LYS A 51 -12.64 34.97 20.01
C LYS A 51 -14.07 34.49 20.30
N ILE A 52 -14.47 33.37 19.70
CA ILE A 52 -15.72 32.70 20.08
C ILE A 52 -15.38 31.59 21.08
N GLU A 53 -15.80 31.80 22.32
CA GLU A 53 -15.78 30.82 23.39
C GLU A 53 -17.02 29.93 23.27
N ILE A 54 -16.84 28.68 22.86
CA ILE A 54 -17.92 27.69 22.80
C ILE A 54 -17.72 26.70 23.95
N LYS A 55 -18.52 26.86 25.02
CA LYS A 55 -18.77 25.80 26.00
C LYS A 55 -19.94 24.93 25.51
N PRO A 56 -19.76 23.62 25.40
CA PRO A 56 -20.88 22.70 25.45
C PRO A 56 -20.98 22.07 26.86
N ASP A 57 -22.00 22.49 27.61
CA ASP A 57 -22.55 21.70 28.71
C ASP A 57 -23.24 20.46 28.12
N ILE A 58 -22.80 19.26 28.52
CA ILE A 58 -23.47 18.01 28.17
C ILE A 58 -23.87 17.32 29.49
N PRO A 59 -25.18 17.19 29.80
CA PRO A 59 -25.62 16.34 30.89
C PRO A 59 -25.48 14.86 30.48
N SER A 60 -24.69 14.10 31.23
CA SER A 60 -24.61 12.63 31.12
C SER A 60 -25.92 12.00 31.57
N ILE A 61 -26.73 11.54 30.61
CA ILE A 61 -27.87 10.67 30.88
C ILE A 61 -27.39 9.22 30.80
N VAL A 62 -27.19 8.60 31.95
CA VAL A 62 -26.87 7.17 32.08
C VAL A 62 -28.16 6.37 31.87
N HIS A 63 -28.42 5.91 30.64
CA HIS A 63 -29.42 4.88 30.39
C HIS A 63 -28.83 3.51 30.74
N GLN A 64 -29.22 2.96 31.88
CA GLN A 64 -28.96 1.56 32.22
C GLN A 64 -29.89 0.68 31.37
N LEU A 65 -29.33 -0.08 30.42
CA LEU A 65 -30.10 -1.13 29.76
C LEU A 65 -30.33 -2.29 30.73
N PRO A 66 -31.54 -2.88 30.78
CA PRO A 66 -31.80 -4.07 31.57
C PRO A 66 -31.01 -5.25 31.01
N THR A 67 -30.11 -5.80 31.84
CA THR A 67 -29.34 -7.00 31.53
C THR A 67 -30.27 -8.20 31.53
N ILE A 68 -30.59 -8.73 30.35
CA ILE A 68 -31.32 -10.00 30.22
C ILE A 68 -30.38 -11.14 30.70
N PRO A 69 -30.80 -11.99 31.65
CA PRO A 69 -29.99 -13.12 32.09
C PRO A 69 -29.87 -14.15 30.95
N ILE A 70 -28.67 -14.30 30.42
CA ILE A 70 -28.35 -15.30 29.40
C ILE A 70 -28.37 -16.68 30.10
N PRO A 71 -29.17 -17.67 29.62
CA PRO A 71 -29.16 -19.00 30.20
C PRO A 71 -27.78 -19.64 30.02
N ARG A 72 -27.19 -20.09 31.15
CA ARG A 72 -25.95 -20.87 31.18
C ARG A 72 -26.12 -22.09 30.27
N ARG A 73 -25.46 -22.09 29.12
CA ARG A 73 -25.32 -23.28 28.28
C ARG A 73 -24.57 -24.33 29.08
N GLN A 74 -25.24 -25.46 29.32
CA GLN A 74 -24.66 -26.62 29.96
C GLN A 74 -23.44 -27.09 29.16
N ASN A 75 -22.38 -27.41 29.90
CA ASN A 75 -21.12 -27.91 29.40
C ASN A 75 -21.33 -29.31 28.79
N VAL A 76 -21.60 -29.38 27.50
CA VAL A 76 -21.52 -30.61 26.73
C VAL A 76 -20.04 -30.94 26.52
N LYS A 77 -19.56 -31.98 27.22
CA LYS A 77 -18.30 -32.66 26.92
C LYS A 77 -18.29 -33.03 25.44
N SER A 78 -17.65 -32.21 24.60
CA SER A 78 -17.44 -32.53 23.20
C SER A 78 -16.48 -33.73 23.13
N MET A 79 -16.98 -34.85 22.62
CA MET A 79 -16.18 -36.01 22.26
C MET A 79 -15.12 -35.54 21.23
N GLN A 80 -13.86 -35.49 21.65
CA GLN A 80 -12.76 -35.06 20.79
C GLN A 80 -12.47 -36.17 19.78
N ILE A 81 -13.00 -36.01 18.57
CA ILE A 81 -12.57 -36.82 17.42
C ILE A 81 -11.11 -36.41 17.16
N PRO A 82 -10.15 -37.36 17.10
CA PRO A 82 -8.78 -37.05 16.71
C PRO A 82 -8.83 -36.42 15.33
N SER A 83 -8.47 -35.15 15.24
CA SER A 83 -8.31 -34.50 13.94
C SER A 83 -7.19 -35.23 13.22
N PRO A 84 -7.40 -35.68 11.96
CA PRO A 84 -6.33 -36.27 11.19
C PRO A 84 -5.22 -35.22 11.11
N LEU A 85 -4.03 -35.58 11.61
CA LEU A 85 -2.80 -34.82 11.40
C LEU A 85 -2.68 -34.64 9.89
N LEU A 86 -3.07 -33.46 9.41
CA LEU A 86 -2.77 -33.03 8.05
C LEU A 86 -1.26 -33.08 7.98
N LYS A 87 -0.74 -34.13 7.32
CA LYS A 87 0.66 -34.21 6.93
C LYS A 87 0.89 -32.94 6.14
N THR A 88 1.52 -31.97 6.78
CA THR A 88 2.04 -30.77 6.14
C THR A 88 3.07 -31.28 5.15
N ASN A 89 2.58 -31.55 3.94
CA ASN A 89 3.41 -31.91 2.83
C ASN A 89 4.13 -30.61 2.52
N ASN A 90 5.27 -30.42 3.18
CA ASN A 90 6.23 -29.37 2.98
C ASN A 90 6.82 -29.56 1.57
N GLN A 91 5.97 -29.38 0.55
CA GLN A 91 6.41 -28.98 -0.76
C GLN A 91 6.87 -27.53 -0.58
N PHE A 92 8.07 -27.37 -0.01
CA PHE A 92 8.86 -26.17 -0.18
C PHE A 92 9.08 -26.06 -1.68
N SER A 93 8.13 -25.42 -2.36
CA SER A 93 8.24 -25.09 -3.77
C SER A 93 9.55 -24.36 -3.93
N ASN A 94 10.44 -24.92 -4.75
CA ASN A 94 11.79 -24.46 -5.03
C ASN A 94 11.80 -23.02 -5.57
N TYR A 95 11.64 -22.03 -4.70
CA TYR A 95 12.08 -20.66 -4.96
C TYR A 95 13.56 -20.53 -4.58
N GLN A 96 14.36 -21.54 -4.92
CA GLN A 96 15.78 -21.62 -4.60
C GLN A 96 16.47 -20.35 -5.15
N GLY A 97 17.09 -19.59 -4.25
CA GLY A 97 17.85 -18.37 -4.57
C GLY A 97 17.07 -17.05 -4.53
N LEU A 98 15.75 -17.05 -4.30
CA LEU A 98 14.98 -15.80 -4.19
C LEU A 98 14.70 -15.48 -2.71
N GLU A 99 15.49 -14.56 -2.15
CA GLU A 99 15.30 -14.08 -0.78
C GLU A 99 14.16 -13.04 -0.73
N LEU A 100 12.98 -13.51 -0.29
CA LEU A 100 11.77 -12.69 -0.18
C LEU A 100 11.45 -12.30 1.27
N GLY A 101 12.32 -12.63 2.22
CA GLY A 101 12.16 -12.27 3.64
C GLY A 101 10.78 -12.63 4.19
N LYS A 102 10.07 -11.64 4.73
CA LYS A 102 8.77 -11.81 5.41
C LYS A 102 7.64 -12.31 4.51
N ILE A 103 7.68 -12.10 3.19
CA ILE A 103 6.58 -12.50 2.29
C ILE A 103 6.70 -13.95 1.82
N THR A 104 7.83 -14.61 2.05
CA THR A 104 8.08 -16.03 1.74
C THR A 104 6.94 -16.96 2.16
N PRO A 105 6.45 -16.97 3.42
CA PRO A 105 5.36 -17.86 3.83
C PRO A 105 4.05 -17.64 3.06
N ILE A 106 3.79 -16.40 2.61
CA ILE A 106 2.59 -16.06 1.83
C ILE A 106 2.73 -16.60 0.40
N ILE A 107 3.94 -16.52 -0.16
CA ILE A 107 4.24 -17.00 -1.52
C ILE A 107 4.25 -18.53 -1.58
N VAL A 108 4.64 -19.23 -0.52
CA VAL A 108 4.57 -20.69 -0.46
C VAL A 108 3.12 -21.20 -0.49
N ASN A 109 2.16 -20.43 0.01
CA ASN A 109 0.75 -20.85 0.03
C ASN A 109 0.14 -20.88 -1.38
N GLN A 110 -0.21 -22.08 -1.86
CA GLN A 110 -0.78 -22.29 -3.21
C GLN A 110 -2.11 -21.54 -3.45
N GLY A 111 -2.87 -21.21 -2.41
CA GLY A 111 -4.14 -20.48 -2.56
C GLY A 111 -3.98 -18.98 -2.88
N VAL A 112 -2.76 -18.46 -2.78
CA VAL A 112 -2.44 -17.05 -3.06
C VAL A 112 -2.10 -16.87 -4.53
N ILE A 113 -2.86 -16.02 -5.22
CA ILE A 113 -2.69 -15.66 -6.63
C ILE A 113 -1.75 -14.45 -6.77
N SER A 114 -1.98 -13.41 -5.96
CA SER A 114 -1.14 -12.20 -6.01
C SER A 114 -0.96 -11.56 -4.65
N ILE A 115 0.14 -10.84 -4.48
CA ILE A 115 0.51 -10.09 -3.29
C ILE A 115 0.77 -8.66 -3.72
N GLU A 116 0.08 -7.72 -3.10
CA GLU A 116 0.18 -6.29 -3.39
C GLU A 116 0.70 -5.55 -2.16
N CYS A 117 1.80 -4.83 -2.35
CA CYS A 117 2.36 -3.91 -1.37
C CYS A 117 2.10 -2.48 -1.86
N PRO A 118 1.17 -1.73 -1.25
CA PRO A 118 0.81 -0.38 -1.69
C PRO A 118 1.83 0.70 -1.28
N GLY A 119 2.85 0.34 -0.51
CA GLY A 119 3.92 1.25 -0.09
C GLY A 119 4.51 0.91 1.28
N PRO A 120 5.59 1.61 1.69
CA PRO A 120 6.25 1.40 2.98
C PRO A 120 5.30 1.73 4.14
N GLY A 121 5.33 0.91 5.19
CA GLY A 121 4.49 1.09 6.37
C GLY A 121 2.99 0.90 6.10
N LYS A 122 2.61 0.24 5.01
CA LYS A 122 1.22 -0.12 4.72
C LYS A 122 1.04 -1.64 4.79
N LEU A 123 -0.19 -2.05 5.09
CA LEU A 123 -0.55 -3.46 5.16
C LEU A 123 -0.51 -4.10 3.76
N ILE A 124 0.09 -5.28 3.67
CA ILE A 124 0.12 -6.07 2.44
C ILE A 124 -1.26 -6.64 2.16
N SER A 125 -1.74 -6.51 0.92
CA SER A 125 -2.97 -7.13 0.45
C SER A 125 -2.65 -8.43 -0.28
N VAL A 126 -3.32 -9.52 0.11
CA VAL A 126 -3.14 -10.84 -0.50
C VAL A 126 -4.43 -11.18 -1.24
N ARG A 127 -4.31 -11.44 -2.55
CA ARG A 127 -5.40 -11.91 -3.38
C ARG A 127 -5.34 -13.42 -3.50
N SER A 128 -6.41 -14.06 -3.06
CA SER A 128 -6.68 -15.48 -3.23
C SER A 128 -7.85 -15.65 -4.19
N ILE A 129 -8.16 -16.89 -4.55
CA ILE A 129 -9.31 -17.21 -5.42
C ILE A 129 -10.59 -16.58 -4.85
N GLY A 130 -11.12 -15.58 -5.56
CA GLY A 130 -12.39 -14.91 -5.23
C GLY A 130 -12.36 -13.87 -4.11
N ARG A 131 -11.24 -13.63 -3.40
CA ARG A 131 -11.18 -12.63 -2.31
C ARG A 131 -9.81 -11.97 -2.20
N ALA A 132 -9.80 -10.69 -1.85
CA ALA A 132 -8.61 -9.96 -1.41
C ALA A 132 -8.69 -9.72 0.09
N THR A 133 -7.67 -10.15 0.83
CA THR A 133 -7.60 -10.03 2.30
C THR A 133 -6.36 -9.24 2.70
N PRO A 134 -6.51 -8.14 3.46
CA PRO A 134 -5.36 -7.45 4.03
C PRO A 134 -4.72 -8.32 5.12
N THR A 135 -3.39 -8.40 5.10
CA THR A 135 -2.59 -9.14 6.08
C THR A 135 -2.15 -8.18 7.19
N LYS A 136 -1.87 -8.69 8.40
CA LYS A 136 -1.27 -7.90 9.51
C LYS A 136 0.22 -7.59 9.31
N MET A 137 0.76 -7.83 8.12
CA MET A 137 2.17 -7.67 7.80
C MET A 137 2.39 -6.33 7.11
N MET A 138 3.44 -5.64 7.53
CA MET A 138 3.88 -4.36 6.96
C MET A 138 5.34 -4.51 6.57
N LEU A 139 5.73 -3.82 5.49
CA LEU A 139 7.11 -3.78 5.02
C LEU A 139 7.67 -2.37 5.14
N ASN A 140 8.94 -2.28 5.52
CA ASN A 140 9.68 -1.04 5.51
C ASN A 140 10.25 -0.75 4.11
N LYS A 141 10.72 0.48 3.88
CA LYS A 141 11.26 0.90 2.58
C LYS A 141 12.44 0.03 2.15
N GLU A 142 13.30 -0.32 3.10
CA GLU A 142 14.49 -1.14 2.91
C GLU A 142 14.13 -2.58 2.53
N GLU A 143 13.11 -3.14 3.17
CA GLU A 143 12.61 -4.49 2.88
C GLU A 143 12.00 -4.57 1.49
N ILE A 144 11.23 -3.55 1.11
CA ILE A 144 10.65 -3.45 -0.23
C ILE A 144 11.77 -3.36 -1.28
N ASN A 145 12.77 -2.50 -1.03
CA ASN A 145 13.90 -2.34 -1.93
C ASN A 145 14.71 -3.63 -2.06
N SER A 146 14.94 -4.33 -0.95
CA SER A 146 15.64 -5.62 -0.94
C SER A 146 14.90 -6.67 -1.77
N ILE A 147 13.56 -6.76 -1.65
CA ILE A 147 12.77 -7.68 -2.48
C ILE A 147 12.91 -7.34 -3.97
N ILE A 148 12.74 -6.07 -4.34
CA ILE A 148 12.86 -5.64 -5.75
C ILE A 148 14.28 -5.94 -6.28
N GLU A 149 15.30 -5.71 -5.45
CA GLU A 149 16.70 -5.97 -5.80
C GLU A 149 16.97 -7.47 -6.01
N SER A 150 16.42 -8.35 -5.16
CA SER A 150 16.50 -9.80 -5.36
C SER A 150 15.93 -10.23 -6.72
N PHE A 151 14.80 -9.65 -7.13
CA PHE A 151 14.23 -9.90 -8.46
C PHE A 151 15.09 -9.33 -9.59
N SER A 152 15.66 -8.14 -9.41
CA SER A 152 16.58 -7.48 -10.36
C SER A 152 17.81 -8.36 -10.63
N GLN A 153 18.47 -8.81 -9.55
CA GLN A 153 19.66 -9.66 -9.63
C GLN A 153 19.35 -11.02 -10.26
N GLN A 154 18.26 -11.66 -9.86
CA GLN A 154 17.91 -12.98 -10.38
C GLN A 154 17.43 -12.95 -11.83
N ALA A 155 16.70 -11.90 -12.22
CA ALA A 155 16.29 -11.70 -13.62
C ALA A 155 17.40 -11.11 -14.51
N LYS A 156 18.50 -10.62 -13.91
CA LYS A 156 19.57 -9.88 -14.59
C LYS A 156 19.05 -8.64 -15.33
N ILE A 157 18.05 -7.97 -14.75
CA ILE A 157 17.43 -6.75 -15.32
C ILE A 157 17.78 -5.58 -14.40
N PRO A 158 18.49 -4.55 -14.88
CA PRO A 158 18.86 -3.41 -14.04
C PRO A 158 17.63 -2.59 -13.62
N ARG A 159 17.64 -2.10 -12.38
CA ARG A 159 16.64 -1.21 -11.82
C ARG A 159 16.87 0.22 -12.28
N ILE A 160 16.35 0.56 -13.45
CA ILE A 160 16.30 1.93 -13.97
C ILE A 160 14.98 2.50 -13.46
N GLY A 161 15.01 3.55 -12.63
CA GLY A 161 13.85 4.07 -11.89
C GLY A 161 12.57 4.23 -12.73
N GLY A 162 11.40 4.22 -12.08
CA GLY A 162 10.10 4.16 -12.75
C GLY A 162 9.43 2.81 -12.56
N ILE A 163 9.08 2.10 -13.64
CA ILE A 163 8.39 0.81 -13.59
C ILE A 163 9.37 -0.33 -13.86
N PHE A 164 9.50 -1.24 -12.89
CA PHE A 164 10.30 -2.45 -13.02
C PHE A 164 9.38 -3.67 -13.15
N LYS A 165 9.53 -4.46 -14.21
CA LYS A 165 8.77 -5.68 -14.42
C LYS A 165 9.72 -6.82 -14.75
N ALA A 166 9.63 -7.91 -13.99
CA ALA A 166 10.49 -9.07 -14.17
C ALA A 166 9.71 -10.36 -13.88
N ILE A 167 10.21 -11.46 -14.44
CA ILE A 167 9.68 -12.80 -14.20
C ILE A 167 10.83 -13.63 -13.65
N VAL A 168 10.60 -14.24 -12.50
CA VAL A 168 11.56 -15.16 -11.86
C VAL A 168 10.79 -16.41 -11.47
N ASN A 169 11.22 -17.56 -12.00
CA ASN A 169 10.50 -18.82 -11.88
C ASN A 169 9.04 -18.66 -12.36
N ASN A 170 8.07 -18.87 -11.46
CA ASN A 170 6.64 -18.73 -11.74
C ASN A 170 6.05 -17.48 -11.07
N LEU A 171 6.89 -16.47 -10.78
CA LEU A 171 6.49 -15.22 -10.16
C LEU A 171 6.75 -14.05 -11.11
N VAL A 172 5.72 -13.24 -11.33
CA VAL A 172 5.82 -11.97 -12.05
C VAL A 172 5.81 -10.85 -11.02
N ILE A 173 6.88 -10.07 -10.95
CA ILE A 173 6.90 -8.83 -10.17
C ILE A 173 6.63 -7.64 -11.07
N THR A 174 5.79 -6.72 -10.62
CA THR A 174 5.63 -5.38 -11.17
C THR A 174 5.82 -4.40 -10.04
N ALA A 175 6.95 -3.70 -10.03
CA ALA A 175 7.32 -2.73 -9.03
C ALA A 175 7.35 -1.32 -9.63
N ILE A 176 7.05 -0.32 -8.80
CA ILE A 176 7.19 1.09 -9.13
C ILE A 176 8.17 1.67 -8.14
N ASP A 177 9.28 2.16 -8.66
CA ASP A 177 10.30 2.87 -7.91
C ASP A 177 10.06 4.38 -8.02
N SER A 178 9.64 4.98 -6.90
CA SER A 178 9.29 6.41 -6.83
C SER A 178 9.89 7.02 -5.57
N ASP A 179 10.65 8.10 -5.74
CA ASP A 179 11.22 8.85 -4.62
C ASP A 179 10.14 9.56 -3.79
N VAL A 180 9.04 9.96 -4.43
CA VAL A 180 7.97 10.76 -3.82
C VAL A 180 6.91 9.89 -3.16
N ALA A 181 6.39 8.89 -3.89
CA ALA A 181 5.32 8.02 -3.39
C ALA A 181 5.84 6.81 -2.59
N GLY A 182 7.15 6.58 -2.63
CA GLY A 182 7.79 5.38 -2.10
C GLY A 182 7.68 4.18 -3.04
N PRO A 183 8.50 3.14 -2.80
CA PRO A 183 8.49 1.94 -3.61
C PRO A 183 7.23 1.11 -3.32
N ARG A 184 6.64 0.53 -4.36
CA ARG A 184 5.46 -0.34 -4.29
C ARG A 184 5.61 -1.48 -5.28
N PHE A 185 4.97 -2.61 -5.02
CA PHE A 185 5.05 -3.74 -5.93
C PHE A 185 3.81 -4.63 -5.88
N ILE A 186 3.64 -5.40 -6.94
CA ILE A 186 2.68 -6.49 -7.06
C ILE A 186 3.46 -7.73 -7.53
N ILE A 187 3.34 -8.83 -6.79
CA ILE A 187 3.85 -10.14 -7.19
C ILE A 187 2.65 -11.01 -7.56
N THR A 188 2.67 -11.60 -8.76
CA THR A 188 1.61 -12.48 -9.26
C THR A 188 2.20 -13.85 -9.56
N LYS A 189 1.50 -14.92 -9.16
CA LYS A 189 1.88 -16.28 -9.53
C LYS A 189 1.38 -16.61 -10.93
N VAL A 190 2.26 -17.16 -11.75
CA VAL A 190 1.91 -17.78 -13.03
C VAL A 190 1.41 -19.19 -12.72
N HIS A 191 0.10 -19.36 -12.66
CA HIS A 191 -0.49 -20.69 -12.71
C HIS A 191 -0.50 -21.17 -14.16
N PRO A 192 0.01 -22.37 -14.47
CA PRO A 192 -0.22 -22.97 -15.78
C PRO A 192 -1.73 -23.22 -15.88
N GLN A 193 -2.42 -22.40 -16.67
CA GLN A 193 -3.78 -22.75 -17.09
C GLN A 193 -3.64 -23.99 -17.97
N PRO A 194 -4.40 -25.07 -17.74
CA PRO A 194 -4.48 -26.13 -18.74
C PRO A 194 -5.05 -25.47 -20.00
N SER A 195 -4.25 -25.40 -21.06
CA SER A 195 -4.68 -24.90 -22.35
C SER A 195 -5.83 -25.77 -22.85
N GLN A 196 -7.06 -25.34 -22.63
CA GLN A 196 -8.27 -25.90 -23.24
C GLN A 196 -8.37 -25.39 -24.67
N PHE A 197 -7.38 -25.73 -25.50
CA PHE A 197 -7.50 -25.66 -26.95
C PHE A 197 -7.10 -27.04 -27.47
N LEU A 198 -8.12 -27.89 -27.58
CA LEU A 198 -8.16 -29.07 -28.43
C LEU A 198 -8.74 -28.64 -29.78
#